data_AF-A0A2V6R1T5-F1
#
_entry.id   AF-A0A2V6R1T5-F1
#
_cell.length_a   1.000
_cell.length_b   1.000
_cell.length_c   1.000
_cell.angle_alpha   90.00
_cell.angle_beta   90.00
_cell.angle_gamma   90.00
#
_symmetry.space_group_name_H-M   'P 1'
#
loop_
_entity.id
_entity.type
_entity.pdbx_description
1 polymer ?
#
loop_
_entity_poly.entity_id
_entity_poly.type
_entity_poly.pdbx_seq_one_letter_code
_entity_poly.pdbx_strand_id
1 'polypeptide(L)'
;MPRATQLAKALRTLRWLPAYGWQRLVRRPDPARPVHLILALADHFEPSIVPGAPGVRAAADEQERRVERWCRAYPSAVGAWRDADGRPFRHTYFFPAEEYDKRLIDRLAAHCHDGGWGEIEIHLHHGVTAPDTSPNTRRQLVEFRDTLAAHGCLSRWDGVGPPRYAFVHGNWALANSAGGRYCGVDDEMRILAETGCYADLTLPSAPDRSQTAKINALYECARPLDRRAPHRRGRDLRVGRAPVTYPLIVQGPLGVSFDRRIRGRRLPRIENGEVTTAHPATPDRLALWRRAGITVAGRPDWVFVKLHCHGMDPTDEAAMLGTPMRRFLAALADGVARGEYRVHFVTAREMANIALAACDGRDGAPGDYRDYRLRLITPPSAPGMQP
;
A
#
# COMPACT_ATOMS: atom_id res chain seq x y z
N MET A 1 -9.57 24.82 -29.61
CA MET A 1 -8.55 24.55 -28.56
C MET A 1 -8.94 23.59 -27.40
N PRO A 2 -10.20 23.15 -27.15
CA PRO A 2 -10.48 22.19 -26.05
C PRO A 2 -10.04 20.73 -26.32
N ARG A 3 -10.04 20.30 -27.59
CA ARG A 3 -9.76 18.90 -27.99
C ARG A 3 -8.29 18.50 -27.77
N ALA A 4 -7.33 19.41 -27.98
CA ALA A 4 -5.91 19.15 -27.75
C ALA A 4 -5.60 18.89 -26.27
N THR A 5 -6.26 19.62 -25.37
CA THR A 5 -6.12 19.49 -23.91
C THR A 5 -6.74 18.19 -23.38
N GLN A 6 -7.89 17.76 -23.93
CA GLN A 6 -8.50 16.49 -23.58
C GLN A 6 -7.70 15.28 -24.10
N LEU A 7 -7.15 15.36 -25.32
CA LEU A 7 -6.28 14.32 -25.86
C LEU A 7 -4.99 14.18 -25.02
N ALA A 8 -4.36 15.30 -24.66
CA ALA A 8 -3.19 15.31 -23.79
C ALA A 8 -3.49 14.76 -22.38
N LYS A 9 -4.68 15.05 -21.83
CA LYS A 9 -5.15 14.47 -20.57
C LYS A 9 -5.31 12.95 -20.72
N ALA A 10 -6.02 12.48 -21.74
CA ALA A 10 -6.23 11.05 -21.99
C ALA A 10 -4.90 10.30 -22.19
N LEU A 11 -3.98 10.83 -23.00
CA LEU A 11 -2.66 10.24 -23.21
C LEU A 11 -1.84 10.15 -21.91
N ARG A 12 -1.97 11.15 -21.02
CA ARG A 12 -1.30 11.13 -19.71
C ARG A 12 -1.89 10.11 -18.75
N THR A 13 -3.21 9.96 -18.71
CA THR A 13 -3.91 9.06 -17.78
C THR A 13 -3.92 7.60 -18.25
N LEU A 14 -3.74 7.35 -19.55
CA LEU A 14 -3.80 6.02 -20.17
C LEU A 14 -2.44 5.51 -20.68
N ARG A 15 -1.33 6.18 -20.31
CA ARG A 15 0.03 5.80 -20.75
C ARG A 15 0.46 4.37 -20.35
N TRP A 16 -0.29 3.75 -19.44
CA TRP A 16 -0.08 2.38 -18.97
C TRP A 16 -0.78 1.32 -19.84
N LEU A 17 -1.74 1.71 -20.70
CA LEU A 17 -2.47 0.76 -21.54
C LEU A 17 -1.58 -0.11 -22.44
N PRO A 18 -0.49 0.41 -23.06
CA PRO A 18 0.41 -0.45 -23.82
C PRO A 18 1.07 -1.53 -22.96
N ALA A 19 1.50 -1.19 -21.74
CA ALA A 19 2.08 -2.14 -20.80
C ALA A 19 1.03 -3.17 -20.35
N TYR A 20 -0.20 -2.74 -20.11
CA TYR A 20 -1.32 -3.65 -19.80
C TYR A 20 -1.59 -4.61 -20.95
N GLY A 21 -1.72 -4.11 -22.19
CA GLY A 21 -1.90 -4.94 -23.37
C GLY A 21 -0.79 -5.98 -23.54
N TRP A 22 0.47 -5.57 -23.36
CA TRP A 22 1.61 -6.48 -23.38
C TRP A 22 1.52 -7.56 -22.29
N GLN A 23 1.21 -7.20 -21.04
CA GLN A 23 1.03 -8.16 -19.94
C GLN A 23 -0.13 -9.13 -20.16
N ARG A 24 -1.12 -8.78 -20.99
CA ARG A 24 -2.22 -9.67 -21.39
C ARG A 24 -1.84 -10.64 -22.50
N LEU A 25 -0.87 -10.27 -23.35
CA LEU A 25 -0.40 -11.10 -24.46
C LEU A 25 0.72 -12.06 -24.06
N VAL A 26 1.57 -11.66 -23.10
CA VAL A 26 2.65 -12.50 -22.60
C VAL A 26 2.07 -13.66 -21.79
N ARG A 27 2.34 -14.89 -22.24
CA ARG A 27 2.01 -16.09 -21.47
C ARG A 27 2.87 -16.13 -20.21
N ARG A 28 2.23 -16.24 -19.06
CA ARG A 28 2.91 -16.52 -17.79
C ARG A 28 3.05 -18.04 -17.65
N PRO A 29 4.13 -18.53 -17.01
CA PRO A 29 4.23 -19.93 -16.63
C PRO A 29 3.05 -20.29 -15.73
N ASP A 30 2.57 -21.52 -15.84
CA ASP A 30 1.62 -22.02 -14.86
C ASP A 30 2.30 -22.07 -13.49
N PRO A 31 1.74 -21.41 -12.47
CA PRO A 31 2.33 -21.41 -11.14
C PRO A 31 2.25 -22.82 -10.55
N ALA A 32 3.31 -23.21 -9.83
CA ALA A 32 3.23 -24.36 -8.95
C ALA A 32 2.05 -24.19 -7.98
N ARG A 33 1.36 -25.29 -7.68
CA ARG A 33 0.27 -25.29 -6.70
C ARG A 33 0.83 -25.67 -5.32
N PRO A 34 0.32 -25.05 -4.24
CA PRO A 34 -0.74 -24.04 -4.22
C PRO A 34 -0.26 -22.64 -4.64
N VAL A 35 -1.14 -21.84 -5.23
CA VAL A 35 -0.88 -20.40 -5.43
C VAL A 35 -1.11 -19.69 -4.11
N HIS A 36 -0.17 -18.86 -3.69
CA HIS A 36 -0.25 -18.02 -2.52
C HIS A 36 -0.64 -16.60 -2.90
N LEU A 37 -1.75 -16.11 -2.33
CA LEU A 37 -2.25 -14.76 -2.46
C LEU A 37 -1.79 -13.94 -1.25
N ILE A 38 -0.79 -13.08 -1.47
CA ILE A 38 -0.22 -12.17 -0.47
C ILE A 38 -0.97 -10.85 -0.59
N LEU A 39 -1.97 -10.65 0.28
CA LEU A 39 -2.92 -9.56 0.22
C LEU A 39 -2.59 -8.49 1.28
N ALA A 40 -2.20 -7.30 0.82
CA ALA A 40 -2.02 -6.11 1.66
C ALA A 40 -3.07 -5.05 1.34
N LEU A 41 -3.43 -4.27 2.35
CA LEU A 41 -4.18 -3.04 2.20
C LEU A 41 -3.37 -1.86 2.73
N ALA A 42 -2.98 -0.96 1.82
CA ALA A 42 -2.33 0.31 2.13
C ALA A 42 -3.40 1.38 2.38
N ASP A 43 -3.64 1.67 3.66
CA ASP A 43 -4.68 2.60 4.08
C ASP A 43 -4.10 4.02 4.21
N HIS A 44 -4.56 4.95 3.37
CA HIS A 44 -4.32 6.38 3.54
C HIS A 44 -5.15 6.85 4.75
N PHE A 45 -4.59 6.63 5.94
CA PHE A 45 -5.32 6.73 7.19
C PHE A 45 -5.26 8.16 7.71
N GLU A 46 -6.21 8.99 7.27
CA GLU A 46 -6.26 10.44 7.52
C GLU A 46 -7.41 10.82 8.47
N PRO A 47 -7.23 10.78 9.81
CA PRO A 47 -8.31 11.12 10.74
C PRO A 47 -8.91 12.51 10.51
N SER A 48 -8.10 13.45 10.01
CA SER A 48 -8.50 14.84 9.77
C SER A 48 -9.34 15.05 8.50
N ILE A 49 -9.54 14.03 7.66
CA ILE A 49 -10.15 14.19 6.34
C ILE A 49 -11.55 14.82 6.40
N VAL A 50 -11.80 15.82 5.56
CA VAL A 50 -13.13 16.40 5.35
C VAL A 50 -13.52 16.18 3.87
N PRO A 51 -14.40 15.20 3.59
CA PRO A 51 -14.77 14.87 2.22
C PRO A 51 -15.30 16.09 1.46
N GLY A 52 -14.75 16.32 0.27
CA GLY A 52 -15.13 17.44 -0.58
C GLY A 52 -14.57 18.82 -0.17
N ALA A 53 -13.77 18.91 0.89
CA ALA A 53 -13.13 20.15 1.34
C ALA A 53 -11.59 20.01 1.46
N PRO A 54 -10.85 19.98 0.33
CA PRO A 54 -9.39 19.86 0.35
C PRO A 54 -8.74 20.99 1.16
N GLY A 55 -7.79 20.63 2.02
CA GLY A 55 -7.07 21.58 2.88
C GLY A 55 -7.84 22.01 4.14
N VAL A 56 -9.06 21.53 4.33
CA VAL A 56 -9.80 21.68 5.59
C VAL A 56 -9.60 20.42 6.43
N ARG A 57 -9.26 20.61 7.70
CA ARG A 57 -9.08 19.53 8.68
C ARG A 57 -10.26 19.47 9.63
N ALA A 58 -10.69 18.25 9.94
CA ALA A 58 -11.65 17.99 10.99
C ALA A 58 -11.11 18.46 12.35
N ALA A 59 -12.00 18.86 13.27
CA ALA A 59 -11.64 19.24 14.62
C ALA A 59 -10.99 18.07 15.39
N ALA A 60 -10.17 18.35 16.39
CA ALA A 60 -9.38 17.31 17.09
C ALA A 60 -10.25 16.24 17.77
N ASP A 61 -11.39 16.64 18.33
CA ASP A 61 -12.39 15.75 18.94
C ASP A 61 -13.05 14.81 17.92
N GLU A 62 -13.31 15.32 16.71
CA GLU A 62 -13.78 14.51 15.58
C GLU A 62 -12.75 13.46 15.19
N GLN A 63 -11.48 13.84 15.08
CA GLN A 63 -10.38 12.93 14.75
C GLN A 63 -10.25 11.81 15.79
N GLU A 64 -10.25 12.16 17.08
CA GLU A 64 -10.18 11.19 18.17
C GLU A 64 -11.37 10.22 18.15
N ARG A 65 -12.59 10.74 17.97
CA ARG A 65 -13.80 9.92 17.89
C ARG A 65 -13.76 8.94 16.71
N ARG A 66 -13.23 9.35 15.56
CA ARG A 66 -13.06 8.48 14.39
C ARG A 66 -12.10 7.34 14.67
N VAL A 67 -10.92 7.64 15.21
CA VAL A 67 -9.91 6.60 15.53
C VAL A 67 -10.42 5.66 16.61
N GLU A 68 -11.08 6.17 17.66
CA GLU A 68 -11.70 5.33 18.68
C GLU A 68 -12.76 4.39 18.09
N ARG A 69 -13.69 4.95 17.30
CA ARG A 69 -14.73 4.16 16.65
C ARG A 69 -14.13 3.09 15.75
N TRP A 70 -13.12 3.44 14.97
CA TRP A 70 -12.41 2.51 14.10
C TRP A 70 -11.79 1.36 14.88
N CYS A 71 -10.99 1.66 15.91
CA CYS A 71 -10.31 0.66 16.72
C CYS A 71 -11.29 -0.31 17.40
N ARG A 72 -12.51 0.14 17.71
CA ARG A 72 -13.59 -0.70 18.26
C ARG A 72 -14.33 -1.50 17.19
N ALA A 73 -14.62 -0.90 16.03
CA ALA A 73 -15.49 -1.50 15.02
C ALA A 73 -14.75 -2.46 14.08
N TYR A 74 -13.50 -2.16 13.73
CA TYR A 74 -12.71 -2.95 12.79
C TYR A 74 -12.54 -4.42 13.23
N PRO A 75 -12.18 -4.72 14.50
CA PRO A 75 -12.08 -6.10 15.00
C PRO A 75 -13.34 -6.92 14.78
N SER A 76 -14.50 -6.34 15.09
CA SER A 76 -15.82 -6.99 14.91
C SER A 76 -16.18 -7.15 13.44
N ALA A 77 -15.72 -6.26 12.57
CA ALA A 77 -16.05 -6.28 11.15
C ALA A 77 -15.32 -7.39 10.39
N VAL A 78 -14.07 -7.71 10.76
CA VAL A 78 -13.21 -8.65 10.01
C VAL A 78 -12.69 -9.82 10.83
N GLY A 79 -12.86 -9.80 12.15
CA GLY A 79 -12.25 -10.75 13.08
C GLY A 79 -12.78 -12.18 13.02
N ALA A 80 -13.78 -12.48 12.18
CA ALA A 80 -14.25 -13.85 11.93
C ALA A 80 -13.39 -14.60 10.90
N TRP A 81 -12.62 -13.91 10.07
CA TRP A 81 -11.83 -14.53 8.99
C TRP A 81 -10.35 -14.61 9.36
N ARG A 82 -9.71 -15.72 8.99
CA ARG A 82 -8.29 -15.99 9.21
C ARG A 82 -7.64 -16.40 7.91
N ASP A 83 -6.40 -15.97 7.73
CA ASP A 83 -5.56 -16.42 6.62
C ASP A 83 -4.92 -17.78 6.93
N ALA A 84 -4.05 -18.25 6.02
CA ALA A 84 -3.37 -19.53 6.16
C ALA A 84 -2.44 -19.62 7.39
N ASP A 85 -2.10 -18.48 8.01
CA ASP A 85 -1.18 -18.37 9.15
C ASP A 85 -1.93 -18.01 10.44
N GLY A 86 -3.27 -18.04 10.42
CA GLY A 86 -4.09 -17.68 11.58
C GLY A 86 -4.13 -16.18 11.88
N ARG A 87 -3.77 -15.30 10.94
CA ARG A 87 -3.86 -13.84 11.09
C ARG A 87 -5.21 -13.31 10.59
N PRO A 88 -5.79 -12.28 11.23
CA PRO A 88 -6.96 -11.60 10.71
C PRO A 88 -6.61 -10.77 9.47
N PHE A 89 -7.62 -10.20 8.80
CA PHE A 89 -7.37 -9.17 7.81
C PHE A 89 -6.77 -7.95 8.50
N ARG A 90 -5.57 -7.53 8.08
CA ARG A 90 -4.77 -6.48 8.72
C ARG A 90 -4.52 -5.33 7.77
N HIS A 91 -4.45 -4.13 8.33
CA HIS A 91 -4.12 -2.92 7.59
C HIS A 91 -2.65 -2.56 7.75
N THR A 92 -2.15 -1.82 6.77
CA THR A 92 -1.05 -0.88 7.03
C THR A 92 -1.66 0.51 7.10
N TYR A 93 -1.64 1.10 8.28
CA TYR A 93 -2.14 2.46 8.50
C TYR A 93 -1.03 3.44 8.16
N PHE A 94 -1.08 4.02 6.96
CA PHE A 94 -0.17 5.07 6.57
C PHE A 94 -0.67 6.40 7.15
N PHE A 95 -0.07 6.81 8.27
CA PHE A 95 -0.53 7.97 9.04
C PHE A 95 0.20 9.25 8.59
N PRO A 96 -0.50 10.37 8.31
CA PRO A 96 0.12 11.60 7.81
C PRO A 96 1.06 12.23 8.83
N ALA A 97 2.33 12.35 8.46
CA ALA A 97 3.38 12.91 9.31
C ALA A 97 3.06 14.34 9.77
N GLU A 98 2.47 15.15 8.89
CA GLU A 98 2.06 16.54 9.12
C GLU A 98 0.77 16.69 9.94
N GLU A 99 0.19 15.58 10.39
CA GLU A 99 -1.01 15.49 11.21
C GLU A 99 -0.78 14.69 12.49
N TYR A 100 0.48 14.48 12.86
CA TYR A 100 0.84 13.78 14.10
C TYR A 100 0.11 14.36 15.31
N ASP A 101 -0.61 13.50 16.00
CA ASP A 101 -1.13 13.72 17.34
C ASP A 101 -0.81 12.49 18.19
N LYS A 102 -0.21 12.73 19.36
CA LYS A 102 0.24 11.66 20.27
C LYS A 102 -0.91 10.74 20.68
N ARG A 103 -2.10 11.27 20.98
CA ARG A 103 -3.24 10.48 21.46
C ARG A 103 -3.77 9.56 20.37
N LEU A 104 -3.83 10.07 19.13
CA LEU A 104 -4.26 9.28 17.97
C LEU A 104 -3.26 8.15 17.69
N ILE A 105 -1.96 8.44 17.68
CA ILE A 105 -0.91 7.44 17.45
C ILE A 105 -0.86 6.41 18.58
N ASP A 106 -0.90 6.81 19.85
CA ASP A 106 -0.89 5.86 20.98
C ASP A 106 -2.06 4.87 20.88
N ARG A 107 -3.26 5.37 20.56
CA ARG A 107 -4.46 4.53 20.41
C ARG A 107 -4.33 3.57 19.24
N LEU A 108 -3.85 4.06 18.09
CA LEU A 108 -3.66 3.24 16.90
C LEU A 108 -2.51 2.21 17.08
N ALA A 109 -1.46 2.59 17.80
CA ALA A 109 -0.35 1.69 18.14
C ALA A 109 -0.82 0.56 19.04
N ALA A 110 -1.63 0.85 20.07
CA ALA A 110 -2.26 -0.18 20.91
C ALA A 110 -3.18 -1.11 20.09
N HIS A 111 -3.96 -0.55 19.15
CA HIS A 111 -4.78 -1.33 18.22
C HIS A 111 -3.94 -2.29 17.36
N CYS A 112 -2.74 -1.88 16.95
CA CYS A 112 -1.81 -2.70 16.18
C CYS A 112 -1.09 -3.73 17.03
N HIS A 113 -0.44 -3.33 18.13
CA HIS A 113 0.42 -4.16 18.96
C HIS A 113 -0.38 -5.16 19.80
N ASP A 114 -1.36 -4.68 20.57
CA ASP A 114 -2.11 -5.51 21.51
C ASP A 114 -3.22 -6.27 20.79
N GLY A 115 -3.84 -5.62 19.80
CA GLY A 115 -4.96 -6.18 19.04
C GLY A 115 -4.54 -7.01 17.82
N GLY A 116 -3.33 -6.81 17.29
CA GLY A 116 -2.85 -7.49 16.09
C GLY A 116 -3.58 -7.09 14.81
N TRP A 117 -4.17 -5.89 14.75
CA TRP A 117 -5.05 -5.45 13.65
C TRP A 117 -4.34 -4.71 12.51
N GLY A 118 -3.03 -4.46 12.64
CA GLY A 118 -2.25 -3.81 11.60
C GLY A 118 -0.87 -3.39 12.05
N GLU A 119 -0.24 -2.52 11.26
CA GLU A 119 1.01 -1.81 11.56
C GLU A 119 0.87 -0.35 11.07
N ILE A 120 1.60 0.58 11.69
CA ILE A 120 1.60 2.01 11.30
C ILE A 120 2.86 2.30 10.48
N GLU A 121 2.70 2.99 9.36
CA GLU A 121 3.77 3.39 8.45
C GLU A 121 3.62 4.87 8.05
N ILE A 122 4.56 5.40 7.27
CA ILE A 122 4.64 6.85 7.02
C ILE A 122 3.87 7.27 5.77
N HIS A 123 3.00 8.25 5.96
CA HIS A 123 2.33 9.00 4.92
C HIS A 123 2.78 10.46 4.99
N LEU A 124 2.93 11.13 3.86
CA LEU A 124 3.21 12.56 3.84
C LEU A 124 2.42 13.25 2.73
N HIS A 125 1.64 14.27 3.10
CA HIS A 125 1.23 15.31 2.17
C HIS A 125 2.21 16.46 2.25
N HIS A 126 2.74 16.83 1.10
CA HIS A 126 3.61 17.99 0.97
C HIS A 126 3.47 18.58 -0.43
N GLY A 127 3.95 19.81 -0.61
CA GLY A 127 3.89 20.47 -1.91
C GLY A 127 2.48 20.88 -2.39
N VAL A 128 1.50 20.93 -1.47
CA VAL A 128 0.06 21.13 -1.81
C VAL A 128 -0.21 22.56 -2.27
N THR A 129 0.16 23.55 -1.45
CA THR A 129 -0.07 24.98 -1.73
C THR A 129 1.04 25.57 -2.59
N ALA A 130 2.30 25.19 -2.32
CA ALA A 130 3.48 25.56 -3.08
C ALA A 130 4.45 24.37 -3.09
N PRO A 131 5.37 24.27 -4.07
CA PRO A 131 6.40 23.22 -4.09
C PRO A 131 7.16 23.15 -2.76
N ASP A 132 7.35 21.93 -2.24
CA ASP A 132 8.15 21.69 -1.05
C ASP A 132 9.65 21.67 -1.40
N THR A 133 10.50 21.57 -0.38
CA THR A 133 11.96 21.59 -0.49
C THR A 133 12.58 20.32 0.09
N SER A 134 13.70 19.88 -0.48
CA SER A 134 14.45 18.71 0.01
C SER A 134 14.77 18.76 1.51
N PRO A 135 15.22 19.90 2.09
CA PRO A 135 15.47 19.99 3.53
C PRO A 135 14.19 19.82 4.37
N ASN A 136 13.08 20.40 3.96
CA ASN A 136 11.82 20.31 4.69
C ASN A 136 11.25 18.88 4.64
N THR A 137 11.20 18.26 3.45
CA THR A 137 10.75 16.88 3.29
C THR A 137 11.61 15.92 4.11
N ARG A 138 12.94 16.08 4.10
CA ARG A 138 13.84 15.27 4.94
C ARG A 138 13.52 15.43 6.43
N ARG A 139 13.34 16.67 6.89
CA ARG A 139 13.07 16.96 8.30
C ARG A 139 11.79 16.26 8.76
N GLN A 140 10.68 16.42 8.03
CA GLN A 140 9.40 15.79 8.36
C GLN A 140 9.49 14.27 8.41
N LEU A 141 10.17 13.65 7.43
CA LEU A 141 10.36 12.21 7.39
C LEU A 141 11.20 11.69 8.56
N VAL A 142 12.29 12.38 8.92
CA VAL A 142 13.16 11.99 10.04
C VAL A 142 12.42 12.14 11.37
N GLU A 143 11.81 13.30 11.62
CA GLU A 143 11.08 13.58 12.86
C GLU A 143 9.94 12.59 13.08
N PHE A 144 9.14 12.32 12.04
CA PHE A 144 8.02 11.40 12.17
C PHE A 144 8.47 9.93 12.25
N ARG A 145 9.52 9.53 11.51
CA ARG A 145 10.13 8.18 11.65
C ARG A 145 10.57 7.94 13.08
N ASP A 146 11.33 8.87 13.66
CA ASP A 146 11.86 8.71 15.02
C ASP A 146 10.73 8.74 16.07
N THR A 147 9.69 9.53 15.82
CA THR A 147 8.46 9.54 16.63
C THR A 147 7.77 8.18 16.61
N LEU A 148 7.43 7.65 15.43
CA LEU A 148 6.80 6.33 15.30
C LEU A 148 7.67 5.20 15.87
N ALA A 149 9.00 5.29 15.72
CA ALA A 149 9.92 4.35 16.33
C ALA A 149 9.88 4.39 17.87
N ALA A 150 9.73 5.58 18.47
CA ALA A 150 9.56 5.73 19.91
C ALA A 150 8.24 5.13 20.43
N HIS A 151 7.19 5.10 19.60
CA HIS A 151 5.95 4.37 19.88
C HIS A 151 6.06 2.85 19.62
N GLY A 152 7.20 2.35 19.12
CA GLY A 152 7.40 0.94 18.78
C GLY A 152 6.75 0.50 17.46
N CYS A 153 6.28 1.45 16.64
CA CYS A 153 5.49 1.13 15.44
C CYS A 153 6.33 0.66 14.26
N LEU A 154 7.61 1.05 14.20
CA LEU A 154 8.47 0.81 13.04
C LEU A 154 9.36 -0.42 13.20
N SER A 155 10.03 -0.78 12.11
CA SER A 155 10.92 -1.95 12.05
C SER A 155 12.39 -1.55 12.02
N ARG A 156 13.28 -2.54 12.14
CA ARG A 156 14.72 -2.42 11.88
C ARG A 156 15.17 -3.52 10.94
N TRP A 157 16.19 -3.23 10.15
CA TRP A 157 16.80 -4.21 9.25
C TRP A 157 17.62 -5.21 10.06
N ASP A 158 17.29 -6.49 9.94
CA ASP A 158 17.81 -7.61 10.73
C ASP A 158 17.74 -7.36 12.26
N GLY A 159 16.81 -6.51 12.71
CA GLY A 159 16.65 -6.10 14.11
C GLY A 159 17.63 -5.04 14.61
N VAL A 160 18.53 -4.52 13.77
CA VAL A 160 19.61 -3.60 14.15
C VAL A 160 19.59 -2.29 13.38
N GLY A 161 20.35 -1.30 13.87
CA GLY A 161 20.53 -0.02 13.19
C GLY A 161 19.32 0.92 13.27
N PRO A 162 19.25 1.92 12.37
CA PRO A 162 18.19 2.93 12.41
C PRO A 162 16.82 2.34 12.06
N PRO A 163 15.71 2.95 12.53
CA PRO A 163 14.37 2.56 12.14
C PRO A 163 14.15 2.60 10.63
N ARG A 164 13.32 1.69 10.14
CA ARG A 164 12.95 1.49 8.74
C ARG A 164 11.44 1.54 8.60
N TYR A 165 10.98 2.16 7.53
CA TYR A 165 9.56 2.42 7.29
C TYR A 165 9.16 2.18 5.83
N ALA A 166 7.88 1.93 5.59
CA ALA A 166 7.25 2.02 4.28
C ALA A 166 6.60 3.39 4.09
N PHE A 167 6.46 3.80 2.84
CA PHE A 167 5.95 5.11 2.47
C PHE A 167 4.77 5.04 1.51
N VAL A 168 3.81 5.95 1.68
CA VAL A 168 2.90 6.39 0.62
C VAL A 168 2.90 7.91 0.53
N HIS A 169 2.91 8.39 -0.71
CA HIS A 169 2.81 9.81 -0.98
C HIS A 169 1.32 10.21 -1.04
N GLY A 170 0.90 11.16 -0.21
CA GLY A 170 -0.53 11.43 -0.01
C GLY A 170 -1.29 12.02 -1.19
N ASN A 171 -0.58 12.73 -2.07
CA ASN A 171 -1.12 13.24 -3.33
C ASN A 171 -0.66 12.43 -4.55
N TRP A 172 -0.16 11.22 -4.32
CA TRP A 172 0.36 10.29 -5.31
C TRP A 172 1.56 10.76 -6.15
N ALA A 173 2.06 11.98 -5.92
CA ALA A 173 3.02 12.67 -6.76
C ALA A 173 4.48 12.29 -6.50
N LEU A 174 4.72 11.03 -6.13
CA LEU A 174 6.03 10.47 -5.74
C LEU A 174 7.19 10.97 -6.61
N ALA A 175 8.26 11.41 -5.96
CA ALA A 175 9.45 12.01 -6.56
C ALA A 175 9.10 13.05 -7.62
N ASN A 176 8.19 13.96 -7.25
CA ASN A 176 7.70 15.04 -8.09
C ASN A 176 7.12 14.58 -9.45
N SER A 177 6.50 13.39 -9.50
CA SER A 177 5.98 12.79 -10.74
C SER A 177 4.84 13.60 -11.39
N ALA A 178 4.19 14.48 -10.63
CA ALA A 178 3.20 15.41 -11.14
C ALA A 178 3.80 16.73 -11.69
N GLY A 179 5.13 16.90 -11.70
CA GLY A 179 5.79 18.06 -12.33
C GLY A 179 5.53 19.38 -11.61
N GLY A 180 5.91 19.45 -10.34
CA GLY A 180 5.85 20.62 -9.47
C GLY A 180 4.57 20.76 -8.64
N ARG A 181 3.54 19.95 -8.90
CA ARG A 181 2.32 19.94 -8.08
C ARG A 181 2.38 18.83 -7.05
N TYR A 182 1.92 19.12 -5.83
CA TYR A 182 1.73 18.16 -4.76
C TYR A 182 2.99 17.41 -4.33
N CYS A 183 4.17 18.00 -4.55
CA CYS A 183 5.47 17.50 -4.09
C CYS A 183 6.51 18.62 -4.22
N GLY A 184 7.09 18.83 -5.41
CA GLY A 184 8.11 19.85 -5.67
C GLY A 184 9.56 19.39 -5.53
N VAL A 185 9.80 18.18 -5.01
CA VAL A 185 11.12 17.67 -4.65
C VAL A 185 11.60 16.61 -5.63
N ASP A 186 12.51 16.98 -6.54
CA ASP A 186 13.00 16.06 -7.58
C ASP A 186 13.85 14.92 -7.02
N ASP A 187 14.50 15.09 -5.87
CA ASP A 187 15.34 14.10 -5.20
C ASP A 187 14.64 13.38 -4.03
N GLU A 188 13.31 13.42 -3.96
CA GLU A 188 12.53 12.79 -2.87
C GLU A 188 12.87 11.30 -2.70
N MET A 189 13.07 10.57 -3.80
CA MET A 189 13.41 9.15 -3.74
C MET A 189 14.76 8.92 -3.04
N ARG A 190 15.74 9.80 -3.24
CA ARG A 190 17.03 9.75 -2.50
C ARG A 190 16.80 10.04 -1.03
N ILE A 191 15.98 11.04 -0.70
CA ILE A 191 15.64 11.37 0.68
C ILE A 191 15.02 10.16 1.36
N LEU A 192 13.98 9.56 0.76
CA LEU A 192 13.32 8.35 1.27
C LEU A 192 14.35 7.23 1.53
N ALA A 193 15.25 6.97 0.59
CA ALA A 193 16.28 5.94 0.75
C ALA A 193 17.21 6.23 1.95
N GLU A 194 17.72 7.46 2.05
CA GLU A 194 18.65 7.89 3.10
C GLU A 194 18.00 7.98 4.49
N THR A 195 16.70 8.28 4.56
CA THR A 195 15.96 8.33 5.83
C THR A 195 15.47 6.96 6.29
N GLY A 196 15.59 5.92 5.46
CA GLY A 196 15.34 4.54 5.87
C GLY A 196 14.09 3.89 5.27
N CYS A 197 13.50 4.48 4.23
CA CYS A 197 12.37 3.91 3.52
C CYS A 197 12.77 2.61 2.80
N TYR A 198 12.12 1.49 3.12
CA TYR A 198 12.39 0.20 2.48
C TYR A 198 11.42 -0.09 1.32
N ALA A 199 10.22 0.48 1.32
CA ALA A 199 9.25 0.28 0.25
C ALA A 199 8.33 1.50 0.09
N ASP A 200 8.03 1.84 -1.16
CA ASP A 200 6.96 2.76 -1.54
C ASP A 200 5.76 1.96 -2.06
N LEU A 201 4.57 2.32 -1.57
CA LEU A 201 3.29 1.71 -1.94
C LEU A 201 2.35 2.70 -2.65
N THR A 202 2.88 3.82 -3.16
CA THR A 202 2.07 4.89 -3.75
C THR A 202 1.32 4.44 -5.01
N LEU A 203 1.88 3.51 -5.81
CA LEU A 203 1.31 3.13 -7.11
C LEU A 203 0.39 1.90 -7.02
N PRO A 204 -0.71 1.83 -7.80
CA PRO A 204 -1.06 2.75 -8.87
C PRO A 204 -1.72 4.03 -8.36
N SER A 205 -1.52 5.12 -9.10
CA SER A 205 -2.19 6.41 -8.90
C SER A 205 -3.16 6.75 -10.03
N ALA A 206 -3.37 5.84 -10.99
CA ALA A 206 -4.36 6.02 -12.05
C ALA A 206 -5.75 6.31 -11.45
N PRO A 207 -6.49 7.28 -12.01
CA PRO A 207 -6.25 8.00 -13.27
C PRO A 207 -5.38 9.26 -13.15
N ASP A 208 -4.73 9.53 -12.02
CA ASP A 208 -3.91 10.73 -11.86
C ASP A 208 -2.72 10.77 -12.84
N ARG A 209 -2.26 11.98 -13.14
CA ARG A 209 -1.14 12.23 -14.06
C ARG A 209 0.21 11.72 -13.56
N SER A 210 0.36 11.52 -12.25
CA SER A 210 1.52 10.91 -11.59
C SER A 210 1.73 9.45 -12.02
N GLN A 211 0.67 8.77 -12.50
CA GLN A 211 0.73 7.37 -12.88
C GLN A 211 1.83 7.12 -13.93
N THR A 212 2.67 6.14 -13.64
CA THR A 212 3.73 5.68 -14.54
C THR A 212 3.21 4.69 -15.59
N ALA A 213 3.96 4.56 -16.69
CA ALA A 213 3.65 3.56 -17.72
C ALA A 213 3.93 2.12 -17.25
N LYS A 214 4.94 1.92 -16.39
CA LYS A 214 5.21 0.64 -15.73
C LYS A 214 4.13 0.36 -14.68
N ILE A 215 3.54 -0.83 -14.74
CA ILE A 215 2.41 -1.26 -13.90
C ILE A 215 2.57 -2.73 -13.49
N ASN A 216 1.83 -3.15 -12.46
CA ASN A 216 1.70 -4.54 -12.04
C ASN A 216 3.04 -5.24 -11.78
N ALA A 217 3.94 -4.57 -11.05
CA ALA A 217 5.29 -5.06 -10.80
C ALA A 217 5.79 -4.74 -9.39
N LEU A 218 6.71 -5.58 -8.90
CA LEU A 218 7.60 -5.29 -7.78
C LEU A 218 8.98 -5.01 -8.37
N TYR A 219 9.59 -3.87 -8.05
CA TYR A 219 10.86 -3.51 -8.68
C TYR A 219 11.69 -2.52 -7.90
N GLU A 220 12.97 -2.46 -8.25
CA GLU A 220 13.89 -1.41 -7.82
C GLU A 220 13.95 -0.28 -8.84
N CYS A 221 14.11 0.96 -8.37
CA CYS A 221 14.36 2.08 -9.27
C CYS A 221 15.65 1.85 -10.08
N ALA A 222 15.57 2.06 -11.40
CA ALA A 222 16.73 1.92 -12.30
C ALA A 222 17.32 3.27 -12.74
N ARG A 223 16.68 4.38 -12.35
CA ARG A 223 17.15 5.75 -12.63
C ARG A 223 17.77 6.36 -11.38
N PRO A 224 18.68 7.34 -11.52
CA PRO A 224 19.26 8.06 -10.39
C PRO A 224 18.19 8.63 -9.46
N LEU A 225 18.32 8.40 -8.15
CA LEU A 225 17.31 8.78 -7.15
C LEU A 225 17.30 10.29 -6.83
N ASP A 226 18.32 11.02 -7.27
CA ASP A 226 18.43 12.48 -7.21
C ASP A 226 17.64 13.20 -8.32
N ARG A 227 16.87 12.47 -9.13
CA ARG A 227 16.11 13.00 -10.27
C ARG A 227 14.64 12.68 -10.18
N ARG A 228 13.82 13.58 -10.74
CA ARG A 228 12.36 13.43 -10.84
C ARG A 228 11.91 12.08 -11.38
N ALA A 229 10.92 11.52 -10.70
CA ALA A 229 10.20 10.30 -11.04
C ALA A 229 11.14 9.17 -11.48
N PRO A 230 12.12 8.77 -10.65
CA PRO A 230 13.09 7.75 -11.05
C PRO A 230 12.39 6.40 -11.19
N HIS A 231 11.40 6.13 -10.34
CA HIS A 231 10.54 4.94 -10.34
C HIS A 231 9.76 4.72 -11.64
N ARG A 232 9.65 5.71 -12.55
CA ARG A 232 9.03 5.51 -13.87
C ARG A 232 9.71 4.42 -14.72
N ARG A 233 10.95 4.05 -14.37
CA ARG A 233 11.65 2.88 -14.89
C ARG A 233 12.30 2.13 -13.74
N GLY A 234 12.23 0.82 -13.81
CA GLY A 234 12.80 -0.03 -12.77
C GLY A 234 13.05 -1.45 -13.26
N ARG A 235 13.87 -2.15 -12.51
CA ARG A 235 14.23 -3.54 -12.73
C ARG A 235 13.38 -4.43 -11.83
N ASP A 236 12.61 -5.33 -12.44
CA ASP A 236 11.74 -6.25 -11.70
C ASP A 236 12.54 -7.11 -10.72
N LEU A 237 11.96 -7.31 -9.54
CA LEU A 237 12.46 -8.26 -8.55
C LEU A 237 12.52 -9.66 -9.15
N ARG A 238 13.55 -10.41 -8.79
CA ARG A 238 13.83 -11.74 -9.35
C ARG A 238 14.49 -12.64 -8.31
N VAL A 239 14.10 -13.91 -8.31
CA VAL A 239 14.76 -14.99 -7.55
C VAL A 239 16.26 -15.05 -7.88
N GLY A 240 17.10 -15.21 -6.85
CA GLY A 240 18.56 -15.28 -6.99
C GLY A 240 19.21 -13.91 -7.18
N ARG A 241 18.47 -12.82 -6.97
CA ARG A 241 19.02 -11.46 -7.01
C ARG A 241 18.44 -10.61 -5.88
N ALA A 242 19.24 -10.46 -4.83
CA ALA A 242 18.95 -9.51 -3.76
C ALA A 242 18.82 -8.07 -4.32
N PRO A 243 17.80 -7.32 -3.89
CA PRO A 243 17.71 -5.89 -4.17
C PRO A 243 18.84 -5.12 -3.49
N VAL A 244 19.29 -4.06 -4.15
CA VAL A 244 20.38 -3.15 -3.72
C VAL A 244 19.98 -1.67 -3.74
N THR A 245 18.86 -1.33 -4.37
CA THR A 245 18.31 0.02 -4.48
C THR A 245 16.95 0.09 -3.79
N TYR A 246 16.87 0.94 -2.77
CA TYR A 246 15.66 1.20 -1.99
C TYR A 246 15.19 2.65 -2.16
N PRO A 247 13.92 2.95 -1.87
CA PRO A 247 12.85 2.00 -1.54
C PRO A 247 12.46 1.12 -2.73
N LEU A 248 12.00 -0.11 -2.44
CA LEU A 248 11.34 -0.96 -3.43
C LEU A 248 10.03 -0.31 -3.85
N ILE A 249 9.67 -0.42 -5.12
CA ILE A 249 8.36 0.03 -5.59
C ILE A 249 7.42 -1.17 -5.61
N VAL A 250 6.38 -1.12 -4.76
CA VAL A 250 5.37 -2.16 -4.61
C VAL A 250 4.07 -1.68 -5.24
N GLN A 251 3.82 -2.11 -6.49
CA GLN A 251 2.60 -1.70 -7.18
C GLN A 251 1.41 -2.57 -6.82
N GLY A 252 0.24 -1.94 -6.73
CA GLY A 252 -1.05 -2.62 -6.76
C GLY A 252 -1.51 -2.97 -8.18
N PRO A 253 -2.64 -3.70 -8.30
CA PRO A 253 -3.21 -4.07 -9.59
C PRO A 253 -3.74 -2.84 -10.32
N LEU A 254 -3.36 -2.68 -11.58
CA LEU A 254 -3.90 -1.69 -12.52
C LEU A 254 -4.29 -2.37 -13.83
N GLY A 255 -5.54 -2.22 -14.23
CA GLY A 255 -6.11 -2.86 -15.41
C GLY A 255 -7.45 -2.26 -15.84
N VAL A 256 -8.16 -3.01 -16.69
CA VAL A 256 -9.47 -2.62 -17.22
C VAL A 256 -10.52 -3.62 -16.74
N SER A 257 -11.58 -3.11 -16.13
CA SER A 257 -12.78 -3.87 -15.76
C SER A 257 -13.92 -3.64 -16.77
N PHE A 258 -14.80 -4.64 -16.90
CA PHE A 258 -16.01 -4.64 -17.73
C PHE A 258 -17.23 -5.17 -16.93
N ASP A 259 -17.19 -5.00 -15.61
CA ASP A 259 -18.24 -5.40 -14.66
C ASP A 259 -19.51 -4.55 -14.80
N ARG A 260 -19.34 -3.23 -14.95
CA ARG A 260 -20.44 -2.27 -15.00
C ARG A 260 -21.11 -2.30 -16.37
N ARG A 261 -22.45 -2.39 -16.34
CA ARG A 261 -23.30 -2.20 -17.52
C ARG A 261 -23.95 -0.82 -17.47
N ILE A 262 -23.87 -0.07 -18.57
CA ILE A 262 -24.61 1.17 -18.76
C ILE A 262 -25.49 0.98 -20.00
N ARG A 263 -26.81 1.12 -19.83
CA ARG A 263 -27.81 0.88 -20.90
C ARG A 263 -27.59 -0.47 -21.61
N GLY A 264 -27.34 -1.52 -20.84
CA GLY A 264 -27.12 -2.89 -21.34
C GLY A 264 -25.73 -3.19 -21.91
N ARG A 265 -24.84 -2.19 -22.11
CA ARG A 265 -23.48 -2.39 -22.64
C ARG A 265 -22.44 -2.43 -21.52
N ARG A 266 -21.51 -3.39 -21.57
CA ARG A 266 -20.33 -3.42 -20.70
C ARG A 266 -19.37 -2.32 -21.14
N LEU A 267 -19.12 -1.35 -20.26
CA LEU A 267 -18.19 -0.25 -20.56
C LEU A 267 -16.87 -0.45 -19.81
N PRO A 268 -15.73 -0.17 -20.44
CA PRO A 268 -14.43 -0.28 -19.79
C PRO A 268 -14.33 0.75 -18.66
N ARG A 269 -13.83 0.31 -17.50
CA ARG A 269 -13.46 1.16 -16.36
C ARG A 269 -12.03 0.84 -15.93
N ILE A 270 -11.32 1.82 -15.39
CA ILE A 270 -10.03 1.59 -14.73
C ILE A 270 -10.27 0.82 -13.43
N GLU A 271 -9.58 -0.30 -13.29
CA GLU A 271 -9.43 -1.03 -12.03
C GLU A 271 -8.03 -0.73 -11.49
N ASN A 272 -7.93 -0.12 -10.31
CA ASN A 272 -6.66 0.32 -9.69
C ASN A 272 -6.44 -0.24 -8.28
N GLY A 273 -7.28 -1.19 -7.83
CA GLY A 273 -7.18 -1.77 -6.47
C GLY A 273 -7.68 -0.86 -5.35
N GLU A 274 -8.37 0.23 -5.66
CA GLU A 274 -9.03 1.10 -4.66
C GLU A 274 -10.24 0.39 -4.04
N VAL A 275 -10.40 0.45 -2.71
CA VAL A 275 -11.56 -0.07 -1.99
C VAL A 275 -12.32 1.08 -1.33
N THR A 276 -13.48 1.40 -1.90
CA THR A 276 -14.37 2.51 -1.49
C THR A 276 -15.83 2.08 -1.59
N THR A 277 -16.78 2.88 -1.09
CA THR A 277 -18.22 2.58 -1.20
C THR A 277 -18.64 2.50 -2.67
N ALA A 278 -18.08 3.35 -3.52
CA ALA A 278 -18.32 3.31 -4.97
C ALA A 278 -17.65 2.11 -5.65
N HIS A 279 -16.53 1.63 -5.11
CA HIS A 279 -15.74 0.53 -5.64
C HIS A 279 -15.44 -0.49 -4.52
N PRO A 280 -16.46 -1.24 -4.04
CA PRO A 280 -16.25 -2.20 -2.97
C PRO A 280 -15.38 -3.37 -3.44
N ALA A 281 -14.76 -4.09 -2.50
CA ALA A 281 -14.09 -5.34 -2.79
C ALA A 281 -15.13 -6.41 -3.19
N THR A 282 -14.90 -7.11 -4.30
CA THR A 282 -15.80 -8.16 -4.80
C THR A 282 -15.02 -9.35 -5.36
N PRO A 283 -15.64 -10.54 -5.47
CA PRO A 283 -15.00 -11.70 -6.11
C PRO A 283 -14.58 -11.45 -7.57
N ASP A 284 -15.37 -10.67 -8.32
CA ASP A 284 -15.03 -10.30 -9.71
C ASP A 284 -13.76 -9.44 -9.78
N ARG A 285 -13.61 -8.51 -8.84
CA ARG A 285 -12.41 -7.69 -8.71
C ARG A 285 -11.21 -8.50 -8.24
N LEU A 286 -11.40 -9.45 -7.32
CA LEU A 286 -10.35 -10.41 -6.93
C LEU A 286 -9.79 -11.17 -8.14
N ALA A 287 -10.64 -11.58 -9.08
CA ALA A 287 -10.19 -12.21 -10.31
C ALA A 287 -9.32 -11.27 -11.15
N LEU A 288 -9.65 -9.97 -11.22
CA LEU A 288 -8.81 -8.95 -11.89
C LEU A 288 -7.48 -8.76 -11.17
N TRP A 289 -7.49 -8.66 -9.84
CA TRP A 289 -6.29 -8.47 -9.02
C TRP A 289 -5.33 -9.65 -9.14
N ARG A 290 -5.84 -10.88 -9.08
CA ARG A 290 -5.05 -12.11 -9.34
C ARG A 290 -4.47 -12.12 -10.76
N ARG A 291 -5.28 -11.70 -11.76
CA ARG A 291 -4.83 -11.62 -13.17
C ARG A 291 -3.77 -10.56 -13.40
N ALA A 292 -3.68 -9.51 -12.58
CA ALA A 292 -2.55 -8.58 -12.62
C ALA A 292 -1.22 -9.33 -12.45
N GLY A 293 -1.22 -10.42 -11.68
CA GLY A 293 -0.13 -11.41 -11.52
C GLY A 293 1.20 -10.75 -11.22
N ILE A 294 1.18 -9.89 -10.21
CA ILE A 294 2.34 -9.22 -9.66
C ILE A 294 3.10 -10.25 -8.84
N THR A 295 4.31 -10.59 -9.24
CA THR A 295 5.14 -11.63 -8.62
C THR A 295 6.60 -11.20 -8.62
N VAL A 296 7.43 -11.89 -7.84
CA VAL A 296 8.88 -11.89 -8.04
C VAL A 296 9.19 -12.82 -9.23
N ALA A 297 9.94 -12.34 -10.22
CA ALA A 297 10.27 -13.15 -11.39
C ALA A 297 11.02 -14.43 -10.99
N GLY A 298 10.55 -15.59 -11.45
CA GLY A 298 11.04 -16.90 -11.02
C GLY A 298 10.26 -17.52 -9.86
N ARG A 299 9.29 -16.81 -9.27
CA ARG A 299 8.38 -17.27 -8.20
C ARG A 299 6.91 -16.98 -8.54
N PRO A 300 6.35 -17.58 -9.61
CA PRO A 300 5.01 -17.24 -10.12
C PRO A 300 3.86 -17.67 -9.18
N ASP A 301 4.12 -18.58 -8.26
CA ASP A 301 3.20 -19.10 -7.25
C ASP A 301 2.95 -18.12 -6.10
N TRP A 302 3.79 -17.10 -5.90
CA TRP A 302 3.60 -16.05 -4.89
C TRP A 302 3.05 -14.77 -5.56
N VAL A 303 1.74 -14.59 -5.47
CA VAL A 303 1.01 -13.49 -6.11
C VAL A 303 0.74 -12.39 -5.10
N PHE A 304 1.30 -11.21 -5.36
CA PHE A 304 1.19 -10.03 -4.52
C PHE A 304 -0.01 -9.19 -4.98
N VAL A 305 -0.89 -8.85 -4.05
CA VAL A 305 -2.03 -7.96 -4.28
C VAL A 305 -2.00 -6.86 -3.23
N LYS A 306 -1.57 -5.67 -3.65
CA LYS A 306 -1.58 -4.45 -2.83
C LYS A 306 -2.79 -3.61 -3.20
N LEU A 307 -3.79 -3.57 -2.32
CA LEU A 307 -4.96 -2.71 -2.43
C LEU A 307 -4.74 -1.39 -1.68
N HIS A 308 -5.62 -0.41 -1.87
CA HIS A 308 -5.59 0.83 -1.09
C HIS A 308 -7.00 1.34 -0.78
N CYS A 309 -7.11 2.15 0.28
CA CYS A 309 -8.35 2.81 0.71
C CYS A 309 -8.03 4.11 1.46
N HIS A 310 -9.09 4.87 1.77
CA HIS A 310 -9.06 5.97 2.75
C HIS A 310 -9.97 5.59 3.93
N GLY A 311 -9.45 4.82 4.89
CA GLY A 311 -10.24 4.20 5.96
C GLY A 311 -10.93 5.20 6.89
N MET A 312 -10.44 6.44 6.93
CA MET A 312 -11.02 7.53 7.73
C MET A 312 -12.02 8.41 6.95
N ASP A 313 -12.22 8.18 5.64
CA ASP A 313 -13.26 8.89 4.89
C ASP A 313 -14.65 8.39 5.34
N PRO A 314 -15.50 9.24 5.97
CA PRO A 314 -16.80 8.81 6.46
C PRO A 314 -17.77 8.38 5.35
N THR A 315 -17.51 8.74 4.08
CA THR A 315 -18.32 8.30 2.93
C THR A 315 -17.99 6.86 2.51
N ASP A 316 -16.83 6.34 2.91
CA ASP A 316 -16.33 5.01 2.54
C ASP A 316 -16.38 3.99 3.66
N GLU A 317 -16.88 4.37 4.84
CA GLU A 317 -16.96 3.49 6.02
C GLU A 317 -17.62 2.14 5.73
N ALA A 318 -18.71 2.15 4.93
CA ALA A 318 -19.44 0.94 4.58
C ALA A 318 -18.61 -0.05 3.77
N ALA A 319 -17.63 0.42 2.99
CA ALA A 319 -16.76 -0.43 2.19
C ALA A 319 -15.82 -1.27 3.05
N MET A 320 -15.40 -0.71 4.20
CA MET A 320 -14.40 -1.32 5.08
C MET A 320 -15.01 -2.00 6.31
N LEU A 321 -15.95 -1.36 6.99
CA LEU A 321 -16.58 -1.86 8.22
C LEU A 321 -17.93 -2.56 7.97
N GLY A 322 -18.47 -2.42 6.76
CA GLY A 322 -19.82 -2.86 6.41
C GLY A 322 -19.92 -4.25 5.81
N THR A 323 -21.13 -4.55 5.33
CA THR A 323 -21.49 -5.80 4.65
C THR A 323 -20.63 -6.10 3.40
N PRO A 324 -20.23 -5.11 2.56
CA PRO A 324 -19.34 -5.36 1.42
C PRO A 324 -18.04 -6.09 1.80
N MET A 325 -17.31 -5.61 2.81
CA MET A 325 -16.07 -6.25 3.26
C MET A 325 -16.31 -7.67 3.78
N ARG A 326 -17.35 -7.86 4.61
CA ARG A 326 -17.71 -9.19 5.14
C ARG A 326 -18.03 -10.19 4.04
N ARG A 327 -18.79 -9.78 3.01
CA ARG A 327 -19.09 -10.61 1.84
C ARG A 327 -17.84 -10.95 1.03
N PHE A 328 -16.94 -9.98 0.88
CA PHE A 328 -15.67 -10.19 0.21
C PHE A 328 -14.81 -11.21 0.95
N LEU A 329 -14.62 -11.05 2.27
CA LEU A 329 -13.83 -11.97 3.08
C LEU A 329 -14.44 -13.38 3.14
N ALA A 330 -15.77 -13.50 3.19
CA ALA A 330 -16.45 -14.79 3.08
C ALA A 330 -16.17 -15.47 1.73
N ALA A 331 -16.33 -14.75 0.61
CA ALA A 331 -16.05 -15.31 -0.70
C ALA A 331 -14.56 -15.66 -0.91
N LEU A 332 -13.66 -14.92 -0.28
CA LEU A 332 -12.23 -15.21 -0.25
C LEU A 332 -11.96 -16.51 0.52
N ALA A 333 -12.59 -16.69 1.69
CA ALA A 333 -12.50 -17.93 2.47
C ALA A 333 -13.10 -19.13 1.73
N ASP A 334 -14.22 -18.96 1.02
CA ASP A 334 -14.80 -20.03 0.20
C ASP A 334 -13.83 -20.46 -0.92
N GLY A 335 -13.11 -19.52 -1.54
CA GLY A 335 -12.08 -19.83 -2.53
C GLY A 335 -10.89 -20.60 -1.93
N VAL A 336 -10.51 -20.29 -0.69
CA VAL A 336 -9.50 -21.06 0.05
C VAL A 336 -10.00 -22.47 0.33
N ALA A 337 -11.24 -22.64 0.79
CA ALA A 337 -11.84 -23.95 1.07
C ALA A 337 -11.94 -24.83 -0.19
N ARG A 338 -12.12 -24.23 -1.37
CA ARG A 338 -12.08 -24.93 -2.68
C ARG A 338 -10.67 -25.23 -3.18
N GLY A 339 -9.62 -24.84 -2.47
CA GLY A 339 -8.23 -25.06 -2.87
C GLY A 339 -7.77 -24.19 -4.05
N GLU A 340 -8.47 -23.09 -4.35
CA GLU A 340 -8.11 -22.22 -5.49
C GLU A 340 -6.79 -21.47 -5.25
N TYR A 341 -6.51 -21.15 -3.98
CA TYR A 341 -5.34 -20.43 -3.49
C TYR A 341 -5.24 -20.57 -1.97
N ARG A 342 -4.06 -20.28 -1.42
CA ARG A 342 -3.88 -19.92 -0.01
C ARG A 342 -3.84 -18.41 0.11
N VAL A 343 -4.43 -17.84 1.16
CA VAL A 343 -4.37 -16.39 1.39
C VAL A 343 -3.46 -16.08 2.56
N HIS A 344 -2.74 -14.96 2.48
CA HIS A 344 -1.92 -14.38 3.53
C HIS A 344 -2.28 -12.90 3.64
N PHE A 345 -2.88 -12.49 4.76
CA PHE A 345 -3.18 -11.10 5.07
C PHE A 345 -1.94 -10.45 5.67
N VAL A 346 -1.33 -9.53 4.93
CA VAL A 346 -0.01 -8.97 5.24
C VAL A 346 -0.05 -7.45 5.40
N THR A 347 0.81 -6.92 6.27
CA THR A 347 1.13 -5.49 6.28
C THR A 347 2.14 -5.16 5.16
N ALA A 348 2.43 -3.88 4.92
CA ALA A 348 3.42 -3.43 3.95
C ALA A 348 4.82 -3.96 4.27
N ARG A 349 5.21 -3.97 5.55
CA ARG A 349 6.45 -4.55 6.05
C ARG A 349 6.57 -6.03 5.73
N GLU A 350 5.54 -6.79 6.07
CA GLU A 350 5.53 -8.23 5.83
C GLU A 350 5.50 -8.55 4.33
N MET A 351 4.74 -7.80 3.54
CA MET A 351 4.74 -7.92 2.09
C MET A 351 6.14 -7.69 1.50
N ALA A 352 6.86 -6.67 1.98
CA ALA A 352 8.23 -6.40 1.57
C ALA A 352 9.18 -7.53 2.01
N ASN A 353 9.05 -8.04 3.24
CA ASN A 353 9.84 -9.17 3.72
C ASN A 353 9.64 -10.44 2.88
N ILE A 354 8.40 -10.77 2.52
CA ILE A 354 8.07 -11.91 1.66
C ILE A 354 8.68 -11.72 0.26
N ALA A 355 8.62 -10.50 -0.29
CA ALA A 355 9.27 -10.20 -1.56
C ALA A 355 10.80 -10.34 -1.49
N LEU A 356 11.42 -9.90 -0.39
CA LEU A 356 12.86 -10.06 -0.15
C LEU A 356 13.25 -11.54 0.01
N ALA A 357 12.46 -12.32 0.75
CA ALA A 357 12.66 -13.76 0.88
C ALA A 357 12.57 -14.47 -0.47
N ALA A 358 11.59 -14.11 -1.31
CA ALA A 358 11.50 -14.64 -2.66
C ALA A 358 12.72 -14.26 -3.53
N CYS A 359 13.23 -13.03 -3.42
CA CYS A 359 14.45 -12.62 -4.13
C CYS A 359 15.68 -13.45 -3.69
N ASP A 360 15.77 -13.79 -2.41
CA ASP A 360 16.81 -14.64 -1.84
C ASP A 360 16.61 -16.14 -2.15
N GLY A 361 15.56 -16.50 -2.90
CA GLY A 361 15.29 -17.88 -3.31
C GLY A 361 14.75 -18.77 -2.20
N ARG A 362 14.13 -18.18 -1.18
CA ARG A 362 13.48 -18.92 -0.11
C ARG A 362 12.26 -19.69 -0.63
N ASP A 363 12.05 -20.88 -0.09
CA ASP A 363 10.94 -21.80 -0.41
C ASP A 363 9.97 -21.92 0.80
N GLY A 364 8.91 -22.69 0.68
CA GLY A 364 7.93 -22.89 1.77
C GLY A 364 6.79 -21.87 1.75
N ALA A 365 6.13 -21.65 2.89
CA ALA A 365 4.98 -20.77 2.96
C ALA A 365 5.42 -19.30 3.09
N PRO A 366 4.81 -18.35 2.36
CA PRO A 366 5.08 -16.93 2.54
C PRO A 366 4.93 -16.43 3.99
N GLY A 367 4.01 -17.04 4.76
CA GLY A 367 3.79 -16.73 6.16
C GLY A 367 5.03 -16.85 7.04
N ASP A 368 5.95 -17.77 6.71
CA ASP A 368 7.20 -18.01 7.44
C ASP A 368 8.18 -16.82 7.33
N TYR A 369 7.95 -15.93 6.37
CA TYR A 369 8.85 -14.82 6.04
C TYR A 369 8.30 -13.46 6.46
N ARG A 370 7.23 -13.38 7.27
CA ARG A 370 6.66 -12.09 7.73
C ARG A 370 7.67 -11.20 8.44
N ASP A 371 8.63 -11.79 9.16
CA ASP A 371 9.67 -11.11 9.93
C ASP A 371 11.10 -11.33 9.37
N TYR A 372 11.23 -11.58 8.06
CA TYR A 372 12.50 -12.00 7.43
C TYR A 372 13.69 -11.03 7.66
N ARG A 373 13.63 -9.82 7.08
CA ARG A 373 14.67 -8.78 7.24
C ARG A 373 14.19 -7.65 8.14
N LEU A 374 13.01 -7.12 7.87
CA LEU A 374 12.41 -6.01 8.61
C LEU A 374 11.70 -6.57 9.84
N ARG A 375 12.29 -6.42 11.03
CA ARG A 375 11.74 -6.92 12.30
C ARG A 375 11.18 -5.75 13.10
N LEU A 376 9.95 -5.85 13.60
CA LEU A 376 9.34 -4.80 14.43
C LEU A 376 10.22 -4.47 15.63
N ILE A 377 10.27 -3.18 15.97
CA ILE A 377 10.91 -2.72 17.20
C ILE A 377 10.02 -3.16 18.35
N THR A 378 10.52 -4.08 19.18
CA THR A 378 9.85 -4.39 20.44
C THR A 378 10.02 -3.19 21.37
N PRO A 379 8.94 -2.60 21.90
CA PRO A 379 9.06 -1.59 22.95
C PRO A 379 9.82 -2.23 24.11
N PRO A 380 10.76 -1.52 24.77
CA PRO A 380 11.37 -2.05 25.98
C PRO A 380 10.24 -2.38 26.97
N SER A 381 10.20 -3.63 27.44
CA SER A 381 9.23 -4.06 28.44
C SER A 381 9.31 -3.09 29.63
N ALA A 382 8.17 -2.54 30.04
CA ALA A 382 8.11 -1.73 31.25
C ALA A 382 8.69 -2.57 32.41
N PRO A 383 9.69 -2.06 33.16
CA PRO A 383 10.20 -2.79 34.31
C PRO A 383 9.09 -2.92 35.36
N GLY A 384 8.60 -4.14 35.60
CA GLY A 384 7.71 -4.44 36.72
C GLY A 384 6.30 -4.89 36.36
N MET A 385 6.19 -6.08 35.76
CA MET A 385 5.11 -7.01 36.08
C MET A 385 5.66 -8.41 35.80
N GLN A 386 6.30 -8.99 36.81
CA GLN A 386 6.45 -10.44 36.89
C GLN A 386 5.14 -11.03 37.45
N PRO A 387 4.83 -12.29 37.08
CA PRO A 387 3.51 -12.90 37.23
C PRO A 387 2.95 -12.93 38.66
#